data_AF-A0A9E3Q715-F1
#
_entry.id   AF-A0A9E3Q715-F1
#
_cell.length_a   1.000
_cell.length_b   1.000
_cell.length_c   1.000
_cell.angle_alpha   90.00
_cell.angle_beta   90.00
_cell.angle_gamma   90.00
#
_symmetry.space_group_name_H-M   'P 1'
#
loop_
_entity.id
_entity.type
_entity.pdbx_description
1 polymer ?
#
loop_
_entity_poly.entity_id
_entity_poly.type
_entity_poly.pdbx_seq_one_letter_code
_entity_poly.pdbx_strand_id
1 'polypeptide(L)'
;MSASPADDPRLAAFPPALRALLDAELAAGNRIIEVASCFPAPPAGAYAKLAAPVTTRPRASDESLRFHDHNSSCYAGEFTDARRFHFVLEPPRPPEPEVDMDALRAAREASYAAANARALTPTAPPTPPPPRSSRAHPVPPRPPASLVDRFKASMVMDYEKWHDGTGYDLALIRQATDAERALIEELLVHRSPRNWRDVEALSALGHDRPRVRAALLDAFADRDAEVRLAVHRHAPGLLTEQRRIASLVAALEHADFYAGLTQALMEVRTFHPPPVIEALWRGLETRAPGIAVHFAALLCYLHGQASSPFDMSQRPYFLSFHTDRPEDRLPKIRELRDRLAPFPVRPHET
;
A
#
# COMPACT_ATOMS: atom_id res chain seq x y z
N MET A 1 -20.99 6.62 -26.04
CA MET A 1 -21.79 5.80 -25.11
C MET A 1 -20.79 5.06 -24.24
N SER A 2 -20.73 5.32 -22.93
CA SER A 2 -19.92 4.48 -22.03
C SER A 2 -20.51 3.08 -22.01
N ALA A 3 -19.65 2.05 -22.08
CA ALA A 3 -20.07 0.68 -21.85
C ALA A 3 -20.75 0.57 -20.47
N SER A 4 -21.76 -0.29 -20.36
CA SER A 4 -22.38 -0.58 -19.07
C SER A 4 -21.33 -1.18 -18.13
N PRO A 5 -21.27 -0.81 -16.84
CA PRO A 5 -20.40 -1.46 -15.88
C PRO A 5 -20.58 -3.00 -15.82
N ALA A 6 -21.75 -3.50 -16.23
CA ALA A 6 -22.03 -4.94 -16.33
C ALA A 6 -21.24 -5.65 -17.46
N ASP A 7 -20.75 -4.91 -18.45
CA ASP A 7 -19.97 -5.44 -19.57
C ASP A 7 -18.46 -5.36 -19.31
N ASP A 8 -18.04 -5.01 -18.09
CA ASP A 8 -16.62 -4.83 -17.76
C ASP A 8 -15.88 -6.19 -17.84
N PRO A 9 -14.77 -6.28 -18.61
CA PRO A 9 -14.05 -7.54 -18.83
C PRO A 9 -13.49 -8.14 -17.54
N ARG A 10 -13.29 -7.35 -16.48
CA ARG A 10 -12.79 -7.85 -15.18
C ARG A 10 -13.79 -8.77 -14.49
N LEU A 11 -15.09 -8.64 -14.78
CA LEU A 11 -16.12 -9.51 -14.24
C LEU A 11 -16.01 -10.95 -14.78
N ALA A 12 -15.27 -11.17 -15.88
CA ALA A 12 -14.99 -12.51 -16.39
C ALA A 12 -13.99 -13.29 -15.51
N ALA A 13 -13.20 -12.61 -14.68
CA ALA A 13 -12.25 -13.24 -13.75
C ALA A 13 -12.90 -13.64 -12.41
N PHE A 14 -14.16 -13.25 -12.17
CA PHE A 14 -14.85 -13.54 -10.93
C PHE A 14 -15.02 -15.06 -10.75
N PRO A 15 -14.73 -15.59 -9.55
CA PRO A 15 -15.04 -16.98 -9.21
C PRO A 15 -16.52 -17.29 -9.45
N PRO A 16 -16.86 -18.54 -9.85
CA PRO A 16 -18.23 -18.90 -10.22
C PRO A 16 -19.29 -18.53 -9.18
N ALA A 17 -18.98 -18.66 -7.88
CA ALA A 17 -19.90 -18.32 -6.80
C ALA A 17 -20.21 -16.81 -6.72
N LEU A 18 -19.19 -15.95 -6.90
CA LEU A 18 -19.38 -14.50 -6.92
C LEU A 18 -20.07 -14.06 -8.21
N ARG A 19 -19.78 -14.71 -9.33
CA ARG A 19 -20.46 -14.42 -10.60
C ARG A 19 -21.95 -14.77 -10.52
N ALA A 20 -22.28 -15.93 -9.97
CA ALA A 20 -23.67 -16.35 -9.75
C ALA A 20 -24.42 -15.37 -8.82
N LEU A 21 -23.78 -14.88 -7.75
CA LEU A 21 -24.34 -13.86 -6.89
C LEU A 21 -24.64 -12.56 -7.67
N LEU A 22 -23.67 -12.09 -8.46
CA LEU A 22 -23.81 -10.87 -9.24
C LEU A 22 -24.94 -10.98 -10.28
N ASP A 23 -24.99 -12.09 -11.02
CA ASP A 23 -26.02 -12.36 -12.02
C ASP A 23 -27.41 -12.46 -11.37
N ALA A 24 -27.52 -13.07 -10.18
CA ALA A 24 -28.78 -13.14 -9.43
C ALA A 24 -29.26 -11.74 -8.99
N GLU A 25 -28.37 -10.90 -8.46
CA GLU A 25 -28.70 -9.53 -8.06
C GLU A 25 -29.13 -8.67 -9.24
N LEU A 26 -28.45 -8.79 -10.39
CA LEU A 26 -28.85 -8.12 -11.63
C LEU A 26 -30.23 -8.59 -12.11
N ALA A 27 -30.51 -9.89 -12.06
CA ALA A 27 -31.82 -10.44 -12.38
C ALA A 27 -32.93 -9.97 -11.41
N ALA A 28 -32.58 -9.69 -10.15
CA ALA A 28 -33.47 -9.12 -9.14
C ALA A 28 -33.66 -7.59 -9.27
N GLY A 29 -33.05 -6.95 -10.28
CA GLY A 29 -33.17 -5.52 -10.54
C GLY A 29 -32.17 -4.64 -9.80
N ASN A 30 -31.17 -5.21 -9.13
CA ASN A 30 -30.02 -4.46 -8.65
C ASN A 30 -29.15 -4.02 -9.84
N ARG A 31 -28.17 -3.13 -9.60
CA ARG A 31 -27.30 -2.59 -10.64
C ARG A 31 -25.87 -2.49 -10.15
N ILE A 32 -24.90 -2.70 -11.04
CA ILE A 32 -23.50 -2.42 -10.76
C ILE A 32 -23.25 -0.93 -10.99
N ILE A 33 -22.72 -0.24 -9.98
CA ILE A 33 -22.38 1.19 -10.05
C ILE A 33 -20.88 1.42 -10.28
N GLU A 34 -20.05 0.44 -9.94
CA GLU A 34 -18.60 0.55 -10.05
C GLU A 34 -17.96 -0.84 -10.22
N VAL A 35 -16.96 -0.91 -11.11
CA VAL A 35 -16.03 -2.05 -11.21
C VAL A 35 -14.63 -1.49 -11.16
N ALA A 36 -13.81 -1.95 -10.21
CA ALA A 36 -12.42 -1.51 -10.09
C ALA A 36 -11.48 -2.65 -9.64
N SER A 37 -10.17 -2.42 -9.72
CA SER A 37 -9.10 -3.39 -9.40
C SER A 37 -8.14 -2.84 -8.35
N CYS A 38 -8.71 -2.19 -7.35
CA CYS A 38 -8.02 -1.61 -6.21
C CYS A 38 -8.81 -1.93 -4.94
N PHE A 39 -8.47 -1.28 -3.83
CA PHE A 39 -9.09 -1.52 -2.54
C PHE A 39 -10.64 -1.64 -2.62
N PRO A 40 -11.25 -2.70 -2.05
CA PRO A 40 -10.64 -3.75 -1.21
C PRO A 40 -9.93 -4.88 -1.98
N ALA A 41 -10.01 -4.89 -3.31
CA ALA A 41 -9.31 -5.87 -4.12
C ALA A 41 -7.79 -5.62 -4.14
N PRO A 42 -6.96 -6.63 -3.81
CA PRO A 42 -5.53 -6.56 -4.09
C PRO A 42 -5.30 -6.28 -5.59
N PRO A 43 -4.10 -5.80 -6.00
CA PRO A 43 -3.78 -5.54 -7.41
C PRO A 43 -3.98 -6.73 -8.37
N ALA A 44 -4.13 -7.94 -7.81
CA ALA A 44 -4.37 -9.18 -8.54
C ALA A 44 -5.85 -9.54 -8.73
N GLY A 45 -6.80 -8.67 -8.34
CA GLY A 45 -8.23 -8.95 -8.35
C GLY A 45 -9.11 -7.77 -8.78
N ALA A 46 -10.42 -7.91 -8.58
CA ALA A 46 -11.41 -6.89 -8.92
C ALA A 46 -12.63 -6.94 -8.00
N TYR A 47 -13.33 -5.82 -7.86
CA TYR A 47 -14.61 -5.76 -7.17
C TYR A 47 -15.71 -5.20 -8.06
N ALA A 48 -16.95 -5.59 -7.76
CA ALA A 48 -18.17 -5.03 -8.32
C ALA A 48 -18.99 -4.44 -7.16
N LYS A 49 -19.31 -3.15 -7.25
CA LYS A 49 -20.14 -2.47 -6.24
C LYS A 49 -21.57 -2.36 -6.74
N LEU A 50 -22.51 -2.76 -5.88
CA LEU A 50 -23.93 -2.73 -6.17
C LEU A 50 -24.57 -1.39 -5.77
N ALA A 51 -25.66 -1.04 -6.45
CA ALA A 51 -26.48 0.13 -6.15
C ALA A 51 -27.31 -0.04 -4.88
N ALA A 52 -27.71 -1.29 -4.58
CA ALA A 52 -28.47 -1.67 -3.40
C ALA A 52 -27.80 -2.85 -2.68
N PRO A 53 -28.06 -3.05 -1.37
CA PRO A 53 -27.60 -4.25 -0.66
C PRO A 53 -28.06 -5.54 -1.35
N VAL A 54 -27.32 -6.63 -1.15
CA VAL A 54 -27.67 -7.97 -1.66
C VAL A 54 -29.00 -8.42 -1.05
N THR A 55 -29.89 -8.93 -1.89
CA THR A 55 -31.24 -9.40 -1.50
C THR A 55 -31.50 -10.85 -1.89
N THR A 56 -30.75 -11.41 -2.82
CA THR A 56 -30.93 -12.76 -3.38
C THR A 56 -30.37 -13.86 -2.49
N ARG A 57 -29.62 -13.52 -1.44
CA ARG A 57 -29.13 -14.48 -0.45
C ARG A 57 -28.94 -13.86 0.93
N PRO A 58 -28.89 -14.67 2.01
CA PRO A 58 -28.55 -14.18 3.34
C PRO A 58 -27.14 -13.58 3.39
N ARG A 59 -26.99 -12.54 4.24
CA ARG A 59 -25.71 -11.92 4.63
C ARG A 59 -24.94 -12.81 5.61
N ALA A 60 -24.54 -13.98 5.15
CA ALA A 60 -23.83 -14.99 5.92
C ALA A 60 -22.78 -15.68 5.06
N SER A 61 -21.68 -16.08 5.71
CA SER A 61 -20.65 -16.90 5.09
C SER A 61 -21.13 -18.33 4.91
N ASP A 62 -20.76 -18.96 3.80
CA ASP A 62 -20.92 -20.39 3.53
C ASP A 62 -19.60 -20.98 3.02
N GLU A 63 -19.62 -22.22 2.52
CA GLU A 63 -18.42 -22.89 1.99
C GLU A 63 -17.81 -22.20 0.76
N SER A 64 -18.63 -21.50 -0.02
CA SER A 64 -18.25 -20.89 -1.30
C SER A 64 -17.90 -19.40 -1.19
N LEU A 65 -18.61 -18.66 -0.35
CA LEU A 65 -18.46 -17.21 -0.16
C LEU A 65 -18.29 -16.86 1.30
N ARG A 66 -17.42 -15.89 1.57
CA ARG A 66 -17.33 -15.23 2.88
C ARG A 66 -18.07 -13.92 2.84
N PHE A 67 -18.88 -13.66 3.86
CA PHE A 67 -19.55 -12.39 4.08
C PHE A 67 -18.91 -11.66 5.26
N HIS A 68 -18.60 -10.39 5.06
CA HIS A 68 -18.13 -9.48 6.09
C HIS A 68 -19.06 -8.27 6.18
N ASP A 69 -19.52 -7.98 7.40
CA ASP A 69 -20.31 -6.79 7.68
C ASP A 69 -19.38 -5.63 7.99
N HIS A 70 -19.58 -4.51 7.31
CA HIS A 70 -18.77 -3.31 7.45
C HIS A 70 -19.65 -2.11 7.78
N ASN A 71 -19.09 -1.15 8.51
CA ASN A 71 -19.71 0.15 8.71
C ASN A 71 -18.75 1.24 8.21
N SER A 72 -18.39 1.17 6.92
CA SER A 72 -17.52 2.15 6.28
C SER A 72 -18.32 3.16 5.48
N SER A 73 -17.74 4.33 5.23
CA SER A 73 -18.31 5.35 4.35
C SER A 73 -18.36 4.91 2.88
N CYS A 74 -17.62 3.86 2.50
CA CYS A 74 -17.48 3.43 1.12
C CYS A 74 -18.41 2.26 0.77
N TYR A 75 -18.64 1.33 1.69
CA TYR A 75 -19.50 0.14 1.53
C TYR A 75 -19.85 -0.46 2.90
N ALA A 76 -20.97 -1.20 2.96
CA ALA A 76 -21.48 -1.78 4.20
C ALA A 76 -21.45 -3.31 4.27
N GLY A 77 -21.33 -3.99 3.13
CA GLY A 77 -21.31 -5.44 3.08
C GLY A 77 -20.33 -5.90 2.02
N GLU A 78 -19.60 -6.96 2.31
CA GLU A 78 -18.60 -7.52 1.41
C GLU A 78 -18.84 -9.02 1.28
N PHE A 79 -19.12 -9.49 0.07
CA PHE A 79 -19.02 -10.90 -0.29
C PHE A 79 -17.70 -11.14 -1.03
N THR A 80 -16.91 -12.12 -0.60
CA THR A 80 -15.59 -12.39 -1.17
C THR A 80 -15.30 -13.88 -1.31
N ASP A 81 -14.34 -14.22 -2.16
CA ASP A 81 -13.85 -15.58 -2.35
C ASP A 81 -12.89 -16.01 -1.23
N ALA A 82 -12.55 -17.30 -1.17
CA ALA A 82 -11.67 -17.84 -0.14
C ALA A 82 -10.28 -17.19 -0.12
N ARG A 83 -9.85 -16.60 -1.24
CA ARG A 83 -8.54 -15.93 -1.39
C ARG A 83 -8.59 -14.44 -1.09
N ARG A 84 -9.78 -13.87 -0.94
CA ARG A 84 -10.05 -12.43 -0.85
C ARG A 84 -9.45 -11.63 -2.01
N PHE A 85 -9.64 -12.12 -3.23
CA PHE A 85 -9.17 -11.46 -4.46
C PHE A 85 -10.32 -10.80 -5.22
N HIS A 86 -11.52 -11.37 -5.15
CA HIS A 86 -12.71 -10.83 -5.83
C HIS A 86 -13.79 -10.48 -4.83
N PHE A 87 -14.55 -9.42 -5.12
CA PHE A 87 -15.49 -8.86 -4.16
C PHE A 87 -16.79 -8.41 -4.83
N VAL A 88 -17.92 -8.65 -4.17
CA VAL A 88 -19.20 -7.99 -4.44
C VAL A 88 -19.51 -7.12 -3.23
N LEU A 89 -19.62 -5.80 -3.44
CA LEU A 89 -19.75 -4.81 -2.38
C LEU A 89 -21.17 -4.23 -2.35
N GLU A 90 -21.76 -4.19 -1.17
CA GLU A 90 -23.00 -3.46 -0.90
C GLU A 90 -22.71 -1.95 -0.74
N PRO A 91 -23.64 -1.05 -1.11
CA PRO A 91 -23.46 0.38 -0.88
C PRO A 91 -23.31 0.70 0.62
N PRO A 92 -22.73 1.86 0.99
CA PRO A 92 -22.66 2.26 2.39
C PRO A 92 -24.06 2.40 2.98
N ARG A 93 -24.20 2.13 4.28
CA ARG A 93 -25.45 2.36 5.00
C ARG A 93 -25.78 3.86 4.98
N PRO A 94 -27.06 4.24 4.95
CA PRO A 94 -27.44 5.60 5.29
C PRO A 94 -26.76 5.99 6.61
N PRO A 95 -26.26 7.23 6.75
CA PRO A 95 -25.68 7.66 8.01
C PRO A 95 -26.71 7.47 9.11
N GLU A 96 -26.26 6.96 10.26
CA GLU A 96 -27.12 6.93 11.44
C GLU A 96 -27.62 8.34 11.73
N PRO A 97 -28.87 8.51 12.21
CA PRO A 97 -29.35 9.81 12.65
C PRO A 97 -28.33 10.45 13.58
N GLU A 98 -28.09 11.76 13.40
CA GLU A 98 -27.16 12.48 14.26
C GLU A 98 -27.56 12.27 15.72
N VAL A 99 -26.59 11.78 16.52
CA VAL A 99 -26.82 11.59 17.94
C VAL A 99 -26.96 12.96 18.58
N ASP A 100 -27.98 13.14 19.42
CA ASP A 100 -28.16 14.35 20.19
C ASP A 100 -26.97 14.52 21.16
N MET A 101 -26.01 15.35 20.75
CA MET A 101 -24.78 15.60 21.49
C MET A 101 -25.05 16.31 22.81
N ASP A 102 -26.14 17.07 22.92
CA ASP A 102 -26.53 17.75 24.14
C ASP A 102 -27.15 16.75 25.13
N ALA A 103 -27.98 15.83 24.66
CA ALA A 103 -28.47 14.72 25.48
C ALA A 103 -27.32 13.83 26.01
N LEU A 104 -26.32 13.52 25.16
CA LEU A 104 -25.13 12.79 25.58
C LEU A 104 -24.31 13.56 26.62
N ARG A 105 -24.13 14.87 26.43
CA ARG A 105 -23.41 15.72 27.39
C ARG A 105 -24.13 15.75 28.73
N ALA A 106 -25.44 15.97 28.73
CA ALA A 106 -26.28 15.97 29.93
C ALA A 106 -26.25 14.61 30.66
N ALA A 107 -26.36 13.50 29.93
CA ALA A 107 -26.26 12.16 30.52
C ALA A 107 -24.89 11.90 31.16
N ARG A 108 -23.82 12.38 30.51
CA ARG A 108 -22.46 12.23 31.02
C ARG A 108 -22.18 13.11 32.24
N GLU A 109 -22.67 14.34 32.24
CA GLU A 109 -22.63 15.24 33.40
C GLU A 109 -23.39 14.66 34.59
N ALA A 110 -24.59 14.10 34.36
CA ALA A 110 -25.36 13.42 35.39
C ALA A 110 -24.62 12.21 35.96
N SER A 111 -23.97 11.41 35.10
CA SER A 111 -23.15 10.27 35.52
C SER A 111 -21.95 10.70 36.38
N TYR A 112 -21.24 11.77 35.97
CA TYR A 112 -20.12 12.32 36.75
C TYR A 112 -20.59 12.90 38.09
N ALA A 113 -21.71 13.63 38.12
CA ALA A 113 -22.29 14.15 39.35
C ALA A 113 -22.65 13.02 40.32
N ALA A 114 -23.27 11.94 39.83
CA ALA A 114 -23.61 10.77 40.62
C ALA A 114 -22.37 10.01 41.13
N ALA A 115 -21.32 9.88 40.30
CA ALA A 115 -20.07 9.25 40.70
C ALA A 115 -19.32 10.08 41.77
N ASN A 116 -19.26 11.39 41.60
CA ASN A 116 -18.63 12.30 42.57
C ASN A 116 -19.39 12.30 43.91
N ALA A 117 -20.73 12.27 43.89
CA ALA A 117 -21.54 12.14 45.10
C ALA A 117 -21.26 10.82 45.84
N ARG A 118 -21.09 9.71 45.11
CA ARG A 118 -20.70 8.40 45.70
C ARG A 118 -19.28 8.42 46.27
N ALA A 119 -18.32 9.05 45.60
CA ALA A 119 -16.93 9.11 46.04
C ALA A 119 -16.72 9.91 47.33
N LEU A 120 -17.60 10.88 47.61
CA LEU A 120 -17.61 11.66 48.87
C LEU A 120 -18.26 10.91 50.04
N THR A 121 -18.84 9.74 49.80
CA THR A 121 -19.42 8.90 50.86
C THR A 121 -18.34 7.91 51.33
N PRO A 122 -17.92 7.91 52.61
CA PRO A 122 -16.88 7.01 53.08
C PRO A 122 -17.41 5.57 53.13
N THR A 123 -17.06 4.77 52.12
CA THR A 123 -17.35 3.33 52.07
C THR A 123 -16.16 2.49 52.54
N ALA A 124 -16.48 1.44 53.30
CA ALA A 124 -15.59 0.40 53.82
C ALA A 124 -14.78 -0.31 52.70
N PRO A 125 -13.62 -0.90 53.03
CA PRO A 125 -12.68 -1.44 52.05
C PRO A 125 -13.24 -2.62 51.24
N PRO A 126 -12.89 -2.73 49.94
CA PRO A 126 -13.44 -3.74 49.05
C PRO A 126 -12.78 -5.12 49.23
N THR A 127 -13.60 -6.17 49.15
CA THR A 127 -13.20 -7.58 49.09
C THR A 127 -12.66 -7.95 47.69
N PRO A 128 -11.69 -8.87 47.58
CA PRO A 128 -11.01 -9.18 46.32
C PRO A 128 -11.89 -10.02 45.37
N PRO A 129 -11.70 -9.86 44.04
CA PRO A 129 -12.53 -10.55 43.05
C PRO A 129 -12.09 -12.02 42.82
N PRO A 130 -13.01 -12.89 42.37
CA PRO A 130 -12.71 -14.29 42.07
C PRO A 130 -11.97 -14.45 40.74
N PRO A 131 -11.27 -15.59 40.53
CA PRO A 131 -10.43 -15.83 39.36
C PRO A 131 -11.26 -16.05 38.08
N ARG A 132 -10.79 -15.47 36.97
CA ARG A 132 -11.42 -15.56 35.65
C ARG A 132 -11.15 -16.92 35.00
N SER A 133 -12.22 -17.56 34.52
CA SER A 133 -12.19 -18.80 33.75
C SER A 133 -11.70 -18.56 32.31
N SER A 134 -10.74 -19.38 31.89
CA SER A 134 -10.08 -19.38 30.57
C SER A 134 -10.96 -20.07 29.51
N ARG A 135 -11.19 -19.40 28.38
CA ARG A 135 -11.76 -20.02 27.17
C ARG A 135 -10.64 -20.43 26.23
N ALA A 136 -10.69 -21.68 25.74
CA ALA A 136 -9.69 -22.30 24.89
C ALA A 136 -9.68 -21.74 23.46
N HIS A 137 -8.48 -21.47 22.94
CA HIS A 137 -8.23 -21.06 21.55
C HIS A 137 -8.10 -22.26 20.59
N PRO A 138 -8.38 -22.07 19.28
CA PRO A 138 -8.21 -23.10 18.26
C PRO A 138 -6.73 -23.45 18.02
N VAL A 139 -6.46 -24.72 17.72
CA VAL A 139 -5.11 -25.28 17.52
C VAL A 139 -4.48 -24.77 16.21
N PRO A 140 -3.23 -24.27 16.23
CA PRO A 140 -2.54 -23.75 15.04
C PRO A 140 -2.08 -24.86 14.07
N PRO A 141 -1.89 -24.54 12.78
CA PRO A 141 -1.38 -25.48 11.78
C PRO A 141 0.02 -26.02 12.12
N ARG A 142 0.28 -27.26 11.70
CA ARG A 142 1.54 -27.99 11.96
C ARG A 142 2.74 -27.21 11.40
N PRO A 143 3.85 -27.05 12.15
CA PRO A 143 5.00 -26.27 11.69
C PRO A 143 5.65 -26.89 10.43
N PRO A 144 6.21 -26.07 9.52
CA PRO A 144 6.83 -26.56 8.29
C PRO A 144 8.03 -27.47 8.57
N ALA A 145 8.20 -28.50 7.75
CA ALA A 145 9.15 -29.60 7.99
C ALA A 145 10.63 -29.23 7.76
N SER A 146 10.93 -28.19 6.98
CA SER A 146 12.29 -27.72 6.70
C SER A 146 12.41 -26.18 6.71
N LEU A 147 13.63 -25.65 6.84
CA LEU A 147 13.87 -24.21 6.76
C LEU A 147 13.45 -23.64 5.40
N VAL A 148 13.71 -24.38 4.32
CA VAL A 148 13.27 -24.03 2.96
C VAL A 148 11.75 -23.95 2.87
N ASP A 149 11.01 -24.84 3.54
CA ASP A 149 9.55 -24.78 3.57
C ASP A 149 9.03 -23.57 4.37
N ARG A 150 9.71 -23.20 5.47
CA ARG A 150 9.42 -21.95 6.19
C ARG A 150 9.68 -20.73 5.31
N PHE A 151 10.76 -20.74 4.54
CA PHE A 151 11.06 -19.65 3.60
C PHE A 151 9.97 -19.55 2.53
N LYS A 152 9.57 -20.68 1.92
CA LYS A 152 8.46 -20.73 0.96
C LYS A 152 7.14 -20.22 1.57
N ALA A 153 6.85 -20.57 2.82
CA ALA A 153 5.68 -20.06 3.53
C ALA A 153 5.77 -18.53 3.74
N SER A 154 6.95 -17.99 4.00
CA SER A 154 7.16 -16.53 4.10
C SER A 154 6.88 -15.80 2.78
N MET A 155 7.07 -16.47 1.64
CA MET A 155 6.81 -15.90 0.31
C MET A 155 5.33 -15.66 0.00
N VAL A 156 4.42 -16.32 0.73
CA VAL A 156 2.98 -16.09 0.61
C VAL A 156 2.66 -14.68 1.08
N MET A 157 2.15 -13.86 0.16
CA MET A 157 1.69 -12.51 0.47
C MET A 157 0.26 -12.57 1.00
N ASP A 158 0.08 -12.16 2.25
CA ASP A 158 -1.23 -11.93 2.86
C ASP A 158 -1.48 -10.41 3.00
N TYR A 159 -2.67 -10.05 3.51
CA TYR A 159 -3.08 -8.65 3.64
C TYR A 159 -2.15 -7.87 4.57
N GLU A 160 -1.79 -8.43 5.72
CA GLU A 160 -0.95 -7.77 6.72
C GLU A 160 0.44 -7.51 6.15
N LYS A 161 1.05 -8.52 5.51
CA LYS A 161 2.37 -8.36 4.88
C LYS A 161 2.36 -7.33 3.75
N TRP A 162 1.31 -7.28 2.95
CA TRP A 162 1.19 -6.28 1.90
C TRP A 162 0.99 -4.87 2.48
N HIS A 163 0.08 -4.73 3.44
CA HIS A 163 -0.25 -3.47 4.09
C HIS A 163 0.94 -2.87 4.82
N ASP A 164 1.68 -3.70 5.57
CA ASP A 164 2.81 -3.27 6.39
C ASP A 164 4.14 -3.28 5.61
N GLY A 165 4.13 -3.68 4.33
CA GLY A 165 5.34 -3.77 3.51
C GLY A 165 6.34 -4.81 4.02
N THR A 166 5.86 -5.92 4.59
CA THR A 166 6.69 -7.00 5.13
C THR A 166 7.28 -7.86 4.01
N GLY A 167 8.62 -7.97 4.00
CA GLY A 167 9.38 -8.79 3.05
C GLY A 167 9.34 -10.29 3.38
N TYR A 168 10.22 -11.06 2.73
CA TYR A 168 10.42 -12.46 3.11
C TYR A 168 11.17 -12.56 4.45
N ASP A 169 11.11 -13.71 5.10
CA ASP A 169 11.88 -13.92 6.33
C ASP A 169 13.37 -14.17 6.00
N LEU A 170 14.12 -13.07 5.90
CA LEU A 170 15.55 -13.11 5.60
C LEU A 170 16.40 -13.70 6.72
N ALA A 171 15.88 -13.78 7.95
CA ALA A 171 16.58 -14.46 9.04
C ALA A 171 16.77 -15.94 8.73
N LEU A 172 15.83 -16.55 7.99
CA LEU A 172 15.95 -17.92 7.51
C LEU A 172 17.13 -18.09 6.57
N ILE A 173 17.34 -17.16 5.62
CA ILE A 173 18.51 -17.21 4.71
C ILE A 173 19.81 -17.17 5.51
N ARG A 174 19.89 -16.36 6.57
CA ARG A 174 21.08 -16.29 7.42
C ARG A 174 21.36 -17.59 8.17
N GLN A 175 20.31 -18.26 8.65
CA GLN A 175 20.39 -19.52 9.39
C GLN A 175 20.54 -20.75 8.49
N ALA A 176 20.22 -20.62 7.20
CA ALA A 176 20.27 -21.71 6.24
C ALA A 176 21.69 -22.23 6.03
N THR A 177 21.82 -23.56 5.97
CA THR A 177 23.02 -24.26 5.49
C THR A 177 23.29 -23.92 4.03
N ASP A 178 24.50 -24.20 3.53
CA ASP A 178 24.85 -23.93 2.12
C ASP A 178 23.95 -24.67 1.14
N ALA A 179 23.56 -25.91 1.46
CA ALA A 179 22.63 -26.70 0.66
C ALA A 179 21.23 -26.05 0.61
N GLU A 180 20.72 -25.59 1.75
CA GLU A 180 19.42 -24.90 1.81
C GLU A 180 19.47 -23.54 1.10
N ARG A 181 20.57 -22.79 1.23
CA ARG A 181 20.79 -21.54 0.48
C ARG A 181 20.82 -21.78 -1.03
N ALA A 182 21.42 -22.89 -1.49
CA ALA A 182 21.42 -23.26 -2.90
C ALA A 182 20.00 -23.57 -3.41
N LEU A 183 19.16 -24.23 -2.60
CA LEU A 183 17.75 -24.47 -2.94
C LEU A 183 16.92 -23.19 -2.97
N ILE A 184 17.15 -22.27 -2.02
CA ILE A 184 16.48 -20.95 -2.00
C ILE A 184 16.92 -20.11 -3.20
N GLU A 185 18.22 -20.12 -3.53
CA GLU A 185 18.77 -19.47 -4.72
C GLU A 185 18.12 -20.00 -6.00
N GLU A 186 18.07 -21.31 -6.17
CA GLU A 186 17.44 -21.94 -7.33
C GLU A 186 15.97 -21.52 -7.47
N LEU A 187 15.22 -21.52 -6.36
CA LEU A 187 13.84 -21.06 -6.32
C LEU A 187 13.69 -19.60 -6.77
N LEU A 188 14.52 -18.69 -6.26
CA LEU A 188 14.44 -17.26 -6.56
C LEU A 188 14.88 -16.96 -8.01
N VAL A 189 15.98 -17.57 -8.47
CA VAL A 189 16.50 -17.40 -9.83
C VAL A 189 15.51 -17.95 -10.86
N HIS A 190 14.94 -19.13 -10.63
CA HIS A 190 14.00 -19.75 -11.57
C HIS A 190 12.73 -18.92 -11.77
N ARG A 191 12.29 -18.19 -10.75
CA ARG A 191 11.09 -17.35 -10.84
C ARG A 191 11.29 -16.09 -11.67
N SER A 192 12.56 -15.70 -11.88
CA SER A 192 13.02 -14.37 -12.32
C SER A 192 12.52 -13.28 -11.36
N PRO A 193 13.36 -12.45 -10.71
CA PRO A 193 12.89 -11.52 -9.68
C PRO A 193 11.79 -10.60 -10.20
N ARG A 194 10.59 -10.68 -9.62
CA ARG A 194 9.40 -9.96 -10.16
C ARG A 194 8.99 -8.76 -9.33
N ASN A 195 9.56 -8.62 -8.14
CA ASN A 195 9.23 -7.56 -7.20
C ASN A 195 10.41 -7.33 -6.25
N TRP A 196 10.31 -6.28 -5.44
CA TRP A 196 11.37 -5.88 -4.52
C TRP A 196 11.76 -6.96 -3.49
N ARG A 197 10.85 -7.85 -3.07
CA ARG A 197 11.15 -8.91 -2.08
C ARG A 197 12.06 -10.00 -2.66
N ASP A 198 11.90 -10.32 -3.95
CA ASP A 198 12.78 -11.28 -4.62
C ASP A 198 14.21 -10.70 -4.74
N VAL A 199 14.32 -9.41 -5.06
CA VAL A 199 15.60 -8.68 -5.14
C VAL A 199 16.28 -8.60 -3.76
N GLU A 200 15.51 -8.27 -2.72
CA GLU A 200 15.99 -8.24 -1.33
C GLU A 200 16.51 -9.61 -0.88
N ALA A 201 15.77 -10.68 -1.14
CA ALA A 201 16.16 -12.04 -0.75
C ALA A 201 17.35 -12.57 -1.54
N LEU A 202 17.45 -12.27 -2.84
CA LEU A 202 18.66 -12.54 -3.63
C LEU A 202 19.86 -11.80 -3.07
N SER A 203 19.71 -10.53 -2.71
CA SER A 203 20.79 -9.77 -2.09
C SER A 203 21.24 -10.40 -0.77
N ALA A 204 20.30 -10.88 0.05
CA ALA A 204 20.59 -11.57 1.32
C ALA A 204 21.35 -12.90 1.15
N LEU A 205 21.27 -13.55 -0.01
CA LEU A 205 22.07 -14.74 -0.32
C LEU A 205 23.56 -14.41 -0.60
N GLY A 206 23.86 -13.15 -0.91
CA GLY A 206 25.21 -12.64 -1.17
C GLY A 206 25.55 -12.53 -2.66
N HIS A 207 26.26 -11.45 -3.01
CA HIS A 207 26.56 -11.10 -4.41
C HIS A 207 27.77 -11.87 -4.99
N ASP A 208 28.52 -12.59 -4.15
CA ASP A 208 29.64 -13.42 -4.59
C ASP A 208 29.19 -14.64 -5.39
N ARG A 209 27.91 -15.02 -5.26
CA ARG A 209 27.31 -16.12 -6.01
C ARG A 209 27.02 -15.67 -7.46
N PRO A 210 27.63 -16.28 -8.49
CA PRO A 210 27.50 -15.79 -9.87
C PRO A 210 26.06 -15.75 -10.40
N ARG A 211 25.23 -16.73 -10.05
CA ARG A 211 23.82 -16.78 -10.46
C ARG A 211 22.98 -15.69 -9.79
N VAL A 212 23.24 -15.41 -8.51
CA VAL A 212 22.60 -14.31 -7.78
C VAL A 212 22.97 -12.98 -8.42
N ARG A 213 24.26 -12.75 -8.67
CA ARG A 213 24.74 -11.54 -9.32
C ARG A 213 24.11 -11.34 -10.71
N ALA A 214 24.05 -12.39 -11.51
CA ALA A 214 23.39 -12.34 -12.83
C ALA A 214 21.90 -11.99 -12.70
N ALA A 215 21.16 -12.67 -11.82
CA ALA A 215 19.74 -12.40 -11.61
C ALA A 215 19.45 -10.98 -11.12
N LEU A 216 20.30 -10.41 -10.26
CA LEU A 216 20.19 -9.01 -9.81
C LEU A 216 20.47 -8.01 -10.94
N LEU A 217 21.44 -8.29 -11.81
CA LEU A 217 21.74 -7.46 -12.98
C LEU A 217 20.61 -7.53 -14.02
N ASP A 218 20.00 -8.71 -14.21
CA ASP A 218 18.83 -8.89 -15.05
C ASP A 218 17.62 -8.13 -14.48
N ALA A 219 17.39 -8.20 -13.16
CA ALA A 219 16.35 -7.42 -12.47
C ALA A 219 16.57 -5.90 -12.63
N PHE A 220 17.81 -5.44 -12.66
CA PHE A 220 18.13 -4.03 -12.94
C PHE A 220 17.85 -3.63 -14.40
N ALA A 221 17.81 -4.58 -15.32
CA ALA A 221 17.40 -4.36 -16.71
C ALA A 221 15.88 -4.49 -16.92
N ASP A 222 15.10 -4.80 -15.87
CA ASP A 222 13.65 -4.94 -15.97
C ASP A 222 12.99 -3.62 -16.38
N ARG A 223 11.85 -3.70 -17.07
CA ARG A 223 11.04 -2.54 -17.46
C ARG A 223 10.32 -1.90 -16.27
N ASP A 224 10.04 -2.67 -15.21
CA ASP A 224 9.42 -2.18 -13.99
C ASP A 224 10.42 -1.37 -13.15
N ALA A 225 10.11 -0.10 -12.92
CA ALA A 225 10.97 0.79 -12.15
C ALA A 225 11.07 0.36 -10.68
N GLU A 226 10.04 -0.25 -10.09
CA GLU A 226 10.09 -0.74 -8.71
C GLU A 226 11.15 -1.85 -8.56
N VAL A 227 11.19 -2.78 -9.52
CA VAL A 227 12.18 -3.87 -9.52
C VAL A 227 13.60 -3.31 -9.69
N ARG A 228 13.81 -2.38 -10.64
CA ARG A 228 15.12 -1.75 -10.82
C ARG A 228 15.60 -0.99 -9.58
N LEU A 229 14.71 -0.24 -8.95
CA LEU A 229 15.02 0.58 -7.76
C LEU A 229 15.20 -0.28 -6.50
N ALA A 230 14.62 -1.48 -6.45
CA ALA A 230 14.98 -2.44 -5.41
C ALA A 230 16.47 -2.83 -5.49
N VAL A 231 17.05 -2.92 -6.70
CA VAL A 231 18.50 -3.21 -6.85
C VAL A 231 19.35 -2.05 -6.34
N HIS A 232 18.93 -0.80 -6.53
CA HIS A 232 19.62 0.36 -5.92
C HIS A 232 19.72 0.21 -4.41
N ARG A 233 18.60 -0.15 -3.77
CA ARG A 233 18.52 -0.22 -2.30
C ARG A 233 19.26 -1.43 -1.74
N HIS A 234 19.11 -2.59 -2.36
CA HIS A 234 19.59 -3.85 -1.77
C HIS A 234 20.93 -4.31 -2.34
N ALA A 235 21.34 -3.85 -3.54
CA ALA A 235 22.59 -4.23 -4.16
C ALA A 235 23.30 -3.05 -4.86
N PRO A 236 23.47 -1.88 -4.20
CA PRO A 236 24.07 -0.69 -4.82
C PRO A 236 25.49 -0.93 -5.33
N GLY A 237 26.25 -1.81 -4.68
CA GLY A 237 27.63 -2.15 -5.07
C GLY A 237 27.77 -2.84 -6.44
N LEU A 238 26.66 -3.35 -7.00
CA LEU A 238 26.65 -3.91 -8.36
C LEU A 238 26.50 -2.85 -9.46
N LEU A 239 26.15 -1.62 -9.08
CA LEU A 239 25.79 -0.57 -10.01
C LEU A 239 26.88 0.52 -10.03
N THR A 240 27.25 0.94 -11.23
CA THR A 240 28.01 2.18 -11.38
C THR A 240 27.12 3.38 -11.11
N GLU A 241 27.71 4.48 -10.65
CA GLU A 241 26.99 5.73 -10.42
C GLU A 241 26.20 6.17 -11.66
N GLN A 242 26.81 6.11 -12.84
CA GLN A 242 26.15 6.47 -14.10
C GLN A 242 24.89 5.64 -14.39
N ARG A 243 24.92 4.32 -14.10
CA ARG A 243 23.73 3.47 -14.27
C ARG A 243 22.66 3.81 -13.24
N ARG A 244 23.03 4.13 -11.99
CA ARG A 244 22.08 4.58 -10.97
C ARG A 244 21.40 5.88 -11.39
N ILE A 245 22.16 6.86 -11.88
CA ILE A 245 21.64 8.14 -12.38
C ILE A 245 20.64 7.90 -13.51
N ALA A 246 21.02 7.14 -14.54
CA ALA A 246 20.16 6.88 -15.69
C ALA A 246 18.84 6.19 -15.30
N SER A 247 18.89 5.19 -14.41
CA SER A 247 17.70 4.48 -13.92
C SER A 247 16.76 5.41 -13.13
N LEU A 248 17.31 6.27 -12.27
CA LEU A 248 16.50 7.24 -11.51
C LEU A 248 15.87 8.31 -12.39
N VAL A 249 16.62 8.86 -13.33
CA VAL A 249 16.08 9.84 -14.29
C VAL A 249 14.93 9.22 -15.07
N ALA A 250 15.11 8.00 -15.60
CA ALA A 250 14.04 7.30 -16.30
C ALA A 250 12.81 7.04 -15.41
N ALA A 251 13.01 6.71 -14.13
CA ALA A 251 11.91 6.54 -13.19
C ALA A 251 11.17 7.86 -12.93
N LEU A 252 11.87 8.98 -12.73
CA LEU A 252 11.24 10.29 -12.53
C LEU A 252 10.45 10.76 -13.77
N GLU A 253 10.93 10.42 -14.97
CA GLU A 253 10.31 10.83 -16.22
C GLU A 253 9.08 9.97 -16.60
N HIS A 254 9.06 8.70 -16.20
CA HIS A 254 8.09 7.74 -16.72
C HIS A 254 7.30 6.93 -15.68
N ALA A 255 7.81 6.75 -14.46
CA ALA A 255 7.12 5.92 -13.46
C ALA A 255 5.95 6.67 -12.82
N ASP A 256 4.88 5.93 -12.52
CA ASP A 256 3.74 6.42 -11.76
C ASP A 256 3.80 5.96 -10.29
N PHE A 257 2.93 6.53 -9.45
CA PHE A 257 2.72 6.03 -8.10
C PHE A 257 2.33 4.55 -8.14
N TYR A 258 2.86 3.75 -7.21
CA TYR A 258 2.71 2.29 -7.18
C TYR A 258 3.37 1.53 -8.35
N ALA A 259 4.09 2.22 -9.23
CA ALA A 259 4.90 1.63 -10.30
C ALA A 259 6.36 2.11 -10.23
N GLY A 260 6.89 2.29 -9.01
CA GLY A 260 8.28 2.64 -8.74
C GLY A 260 8.57 4.13 -8.47
N LEU A 261 7.63 5.05 -8.72
CA LEU A 261 7.88 6.48 -8.47
C LEU A 261 8.13 6.78 -6.99
N THR A 262 7.40 6.15 -6.08
CA THR A 262 7.59 6.32 -4.62
C THR A 262 9.02 5.93 -4.22
N GLN A 263 9.51 4.81 -4.73
CA GLN A 263 10.86 4.33 -4.50
C GLN A 263 11.91 5.29 -5.09
N ALA A 264 11.65 5.86 -6.28
CA ALA A 264 12.53 6.85 -6.87
C ALA A 264 12.62 8.09 -5.98
N LEU A 265 11.49 8.65 -5.54
CA LEU A 265 11.48 9.82 -4.66
C LEU A 265 12.16 9.56 -3.32
N MET A 266 12.07 8.35 -2.77
CA MET A 266 12.81 7.98 -1.56
C MET A 266 14.32 7.94 -1.80
N GLU A 267 14.78 7.34 -2.90
CA GLU A 267 16.20 7.25 -3.25
C GLU A 267 16.80 8.64 -3.52
N VAL A 268 16.05 9.52 -4.20
CA VAL A 268 16.49 10.89 -4.51
C VAL A 268 16.74 11.73 -3.25
N ARG A 269 16.21 11.35 -2.08
CA ARG A 269 16.49 12.07 -0.82
C ARG A 269 17.96 11.97 -0.42
N THR A 270 18.62 10.88 -0.77
CA THR A 270 20.01 10.59 -0.38
C THR A 270 20.95 10.56 -1.59
N PHE A 271 20.43 10.29 -2.80
CA PHE A 271 21.20 10.24 -4.04
C PHE A 271 20.58 11.12 -5.15
N HIS A 272 21.03 12.36 -5.22
CA HIS A 272 20.48 13.41 -6.10
C HIS A 272 21.54 14.21 -6.87
N PRO A 273 22.38 13.54 -7.68
CA PRO A 273 23.35 14.25 -8.52
C PRO A 273 22.64 15.17 -9.52
N PRO A 274 23.34 16.15 -10.12
CA PRO A 274 22.70 17.20 -10.93
C PRO A 274 21.69 16.69 -11.98
N PRO A 275 21.94 15.61 -12.76
CA PRO A 275 20.96 15.12 -13.73
C PRO A 275 19.62 14.68 -13.13
N VAL A 276 19.62 14.22 -11.88
CA VAL A 276 18.41 13.83 -11.13
C VAL A 276 17.63 15.07 -10.70
N ILE A 277 18.31 16.12 -10.22
CA ILE A 277 17.69 17.41 -9.91
C ILE A 277 17.06 18.01 -11.16
N GLU A 278 17.76 17.98 -12.29
CA GLU A 278 17.23 18.46 -13.56
C GLU A 278 16.00 17.66 -14.02
N ALA A 279 15.96 16.36 -13.75
CA ALA A 279 14.77 15.54 -14.05
C ALA A 279 13.55 15.93 -13.19
N LEU A 280 13.74 16.29 -11.91
CA LEU A 280 12.66 16.85 -11.08
C LEU A 280 12.14 18.16 -11.66
N TRP A 281 13.02 19.07 -12.08
CA TRP A 281 12.63 20.33 -12.71
C TRP A 281 11.86 20.11 -14.01
N ARG A 282 12.35 19.24 -14.91
CA ARG A 282 11.63 18.86 -16.13
C ARG A 282 10.27 18.22 -15.82
N GLY A 283 10.20 17.44 -14.75
CA GLY A 283 8.98 16.78 -14.35
C GLY A 283 7.91 17.74 -13.81
N LEU A 284 8.31 18.87 -13.22
CA LEU A 284 7.35 19.93 -12.90
C LEU A 284 6.63 20.42 -14.15
N GLU A 285 7.28 20.47 -15.31
CA GLU A 285 6.66 20.96 -16.54
C GLU A 285 5.84 19.88 -17.26
N THR A 286 6.28 18.62 -17.18
CA THR A 286 5.79 17.56 -18.08
C THR A 286 4.95 16.48 -17.41
N ARG A 287 5.07 16.28 -16.09
CA ARG A 287 4.37 15.19 -15.39
C ARG A 287 2.96 15.61 -14.94
N ALA A 288 2.17 14.59 -14.62
CA ALA A 288 0.81 14.72 -14.13
C ALA A 288 0.74 15.64 -12.88
N PRO A 289 -0.40 16.33 -12.65
CA PRO A 289 -0.50 17.36 -11.61
C PRO A 289 -0.16 16.85 -10.22
N GLY A 290 -0.64 15.66 -9.84
CA GLY A 290 -0.28 15.03 -8.56
C GLY A 290 1.23 14.80 -8.41
N ILE A 291 1.92 14.36 -9.47
CA ILE A 291 3.37 14.10 -9.43
C ILE A 291 4.16 15.41 -9.27
N ALA A 292 3.75 16.46 -10.00
CA ALA A 292 4.42 17.76 -9.94
C ALA A 292 4.39 18.36 -8.53
N VAL A 293 3.30 18.17 -7.76
CA VAL A 293 3.23 18.55 -6.34
C VAL A 293 4.38 17.91 -5.55
N HIS A 294 4.61 16.61 -5.73
CA HIS A 294 5.66 15.88 -5.01
C HIS A 294 7.07 16.29 -5.46
N PHE A 295 7.27 16.64 -6.74
CA PHE A 295 8.57 17.12 -7.23
C PHE A 295 8.90 18.49 -6.65
N ALA A 296 7.92 19.40 -6.55
CA ALA A 296 8.09 20.71 -5.93
C ALA A 296 8.44 20.58 -4.44
N ALA A 297 7.71 19.70 -3.74
CA ALA A 297 7.98 19.43 -2.32
C ALA A 297 9.38 18.86 -2.10
N LEU A 298 9.81 17.91 -2.93
CA LEU A 298 11.14 17.31 -2.84
C LEU A 298 12.25 18.32 -3.16
N LEU A 299 12.08 19.18 -4.17
CA LEU A 299 13.03 20.27 -4.46
C LEU A 299 13.16 21.23 -3.27
N CYS A 300 12.06 21.64 -2.63
CA CYS A 300 12.13 22.44 -1.41
C CYS A 300 12.91 21.72 -0.29
N TYR A 301 12.68 20.43 -0.09
CA TYR A 301 13.42 19.64 0.90
C TYR A 301 14.92 19.55 0.60
N LEU A 302 15.27 19.26 -0.66
CA LEU A 302 16.67 19.13 -1.10
C LEU A 302 17.43 20.45 -1.03
N HIS A 303 16.77 21.59 -1.20
CA HIS A 303 17.35 22.92 -0.99
C HIS A 303 17.20 23.42 0.47
N GLY A 304 16.69 22.58 1.36
CA GLY A 304 16.54 22.87 2.78
C GLY A 304 15.50 23.91 3.16
N GLN A 305 14.58 24.21 2.26
CA GLN A 305 13.42 25.06 2.49
C GLN A 305 12.24 24.31 3.13
N ALA A 306 12.33 22.98 3.26
CA ALA A 306 11.34 22.14 3.93
C ALA A 306 12.03 21.18 4.92
N SER A 307 11.37 20.89 6.05
CA SER A 307 11.91 19.97 7.06
C SER A 307 11.71 18.49 6.73
N SER A 308 10.80 18.18 5.81
CA SER A 308 10.54 16.82 5.32
C SER A 308 10.27 16.85 3.81
N PRO A 309 10.36 15.69 3.12
CA PRO A 309 10.08 15.60 1.68
C PRO A 309 8.67 16.05 1.29
N PHE A 310 7.74 16.07 2.24
CA PHE A 310 6.42 16.67 2.10
C PHE A 310 6.06 17.38 3.40
N ASP A 311 6.49 18.63 3.51
CA ASP A 311 6.24 19.48 4.67
C ASP A 311 4.79 20.00 4.67
N MET A 312 3.99 19.52 5.63
CA MET A 312 2.57 19.84 5.74
C MET A 312 2.30 21.34 5.95
N SER A 313 3.24 22.08 6.52
CA SER A 313 3.10 23.55 6.68
C SER A 313 3.13 24.30 5.35
N GLN A 314 3.76 23.69 4.33
CA GLN A 314 3.89 24.23 2.98
C GLN A 314 2.93 23.59 1.98
N ARG A 315 2.03 22.70 2.46
CA ARG A 315 1.04 22.02 1.64
C ARG A 315 0.26 22.98 0.71
N PRO A 316 -0.22 24.16 1.14
CA PRO A 316 -0.92 25.08 0.23
C PRO A 316 -0.04 25.52 -0.96
N TYR A 317 1.26 25.74 -0.72
CA TYR A 317 2.21 26.10 -1.77
C TYR A 317 2.44 24.94 -2.74
N PHE A 318 2.67 23.72 -2.23
CA PHE A 318 2.87 22.54 -3.08
C PHE A 318 1.62 22.23 -3.93
N LEU A 319 0.43 22.37 -3.36
CA LEU A 319 -0.82 22.14 -4.09
C LEU A 319 -1.05 23.16 -5.22
N SER A 320 -0.38 24.32 -5.22
CA SER A 320 -0.44 25.25 -6.35
C SER A 320 0.18 24.71 -7.64
N PHE A 321 0.95 23.62 -7.56
CA PHE A 321 1.46 22.90 -8.74
C PHE A 321 0.42 21.91 -9.31
N HIS A 322 -0.67 21.63 -8.59
CA HIS A 322 -1.74 20.76 -9.06
C HIS A 322 -2.68 21.50 -10.03
N THR A 323 -2.18 21.82 -11.22
CA THR A 323 -2.91 22.51 -12.28
C THR A 323 -3.46 21.53 -13.31
N ASP A 324 -4.64 21.78 -13.87
CA ASP A 324 -5.21 20.96 -14.95
C ASP A 324 -4.40 21.06 -16.25
N ARG A 325 -3.83 22.24 -16.50
CA ARG A 325 -3.00 22.53 -17.66
C ARG A 325 -1.53 22.73 -17.25
N PRO A 326 -0.56 22.12 -17.97
CA PRO A 326 0.86 22.30 -17.67
C PRO A 326 1.34 23.76 -17.75
N GLU A 327 0.84 24.54 -18.70
CA GLU A 327 1.24 25.93 -18.91
C GLU A 327 0.91 26.86 -17.73
N ASP A 328 -0.18 26.57 -17.00
CA ASP A 328 -0.60 27.33 -15.82
C ASP A 328 0.38 27.19 -14.65
N ARG A 329 1.25 26.17 -14.70
CA ARG A 329 2.28 25.90 -13.70
C ARG A 329 3.55 26.72 -13.92
N LEU A 330 3.80 27.23 -15.14
CA LEU A 330 5.04 27.93 -15.48
C LEU A 330 5.35 29.13 -14.56
N PRO A 331 4.37 30.00 -14.20
CA PRO A 331 4.60 31.07 -13.23
C PRO A 331 5.05 30.53 -11.87
N LYS A 332 4.47 29.40 -11.41
CA LYS A 332 4.82 28.76 -10.13
C LYS A 332 6.19 28.09 -10.15
N ILE A 333 6.60 27.55 -11.29
CA ILE A 333 7.95 27.01 -11.48
C ILE A 333 8.98 28.14 -11.40
N ARG A 334 8.72 29.30 -12.00
CA ARG A 334 9.60 30.48 -11.88
C ARG A 334 9.69 30.97 -10.43
N GLU A 335 8.54 31.10 -9.76
CA GLU A 335 8.48 31.45 -8.34
C GLU A 335 9.29 30.47 -7.46
N LEU A 336 9.21 29.17 -7.75
CA LEU A 336 10.01 28.16 -7.06
C LEU A 336 11.51 28.33 -7.33
N ARG A 337 11.92 28.57 -8.58
CA ARG A 337 13.33 28.82 -8.90
C ARG A 337 13.87 30.03 -8.15
N ASP A 338 13.14 31.14 -8.16
CA ASP A 338 13.54 32.36 -7.44
C ASP A 338 13.63 32.12 -5.93
N ARG A 339 12.68 31.36 -5.39
CA ARG A 339 12.68 30.96 -3.97
C ARG A 339 13.88 30.08 -3.60
N LEU A 340 14.28 29.17 -4.49
CA LEU A 340 15.36 28.21 -4.22
C LEU A 340 16.74 28.74 -4.61
N ALA A 341 16.85 29.77 -5.45
CA ALA A 341 18.11 30.33 -5.91
C ALA A 341 19.12 30.70 -4.80
N PRO A 342 18.72 31.24 -3.63
CA PRO A 342 19.65 31.54 -2.54
C PRO A 342 20.15 30.30 -1.79
N PHE A 343 19.53 29.14 -1.99
CA PHE A 343 19.77 27.94 -1.22
C PHE A 343 20.36 26.86 -2.13
N PRO A 344 21.66 26.52 -2.03
CA PRO A 344 22.20 25.43 -2.83
C PRO A 344 21.55 24.09 -2.43
N VAL A 345 21.57 23.14 -3.35
CA VAL A 345 21.16 21.75 -3.06
C VAL A 345 22.03 21.21 -1.92
N ARG A 346 21.40 20.61 -0.91
CA ARG A 346 22.10 19.98 0.21
C ARG A 346 23.03 18.88 -0.30
N PRO A 347 24.23 18.72 0.28
CA PRO A 347 25.11 17.61 -0.07
C PRO A 347 24.43 16.26 0.28
N HIS A 348 24.89 15.19 -0.35
CA HIS A 348 24.43 13.84 -0.03
C HIS A 348 24.72 13.51 1.44
N GLU A 349 23.73 12.99 2.15
CA GLU A 349 23.97 12.31 3.42
C GLU A 349 24.66 10.99 3.09
N THR A 350 25.99 10.93 3.29
CA THR A 350 26.82 9.74 3.07
C THR A 350 26.59 8.69 4.14
#